data_AF-A0A7S1IWT1-F1
#
_entry.id   AF-A0A7S1IWT1-F1
#
_cell.length_a   1.000
_cell.length_b   1.000
_cell.length_c   1.000
_cell.angle_alpha   90.00
_cell.angle_beta   90.00
_cell.angle_gamma   90.00
#
_symmetry.space_group_name_H-M   'P 1'
#
loop_
_entity.id
_entity.type
_entity.pdbx_description
1 polymer ?
#
loop_
_entity_poly.entity_id
_entity_poly.type
_entity_poly.pdbx_seq_one_letter_code
_entity_poly.pdbx_strand_id
1 'polypeptide(L)'
;IHSGSRGLGHQVCTDYLLKLEAGMKDRGIHLNDKQLACAPIQSPEGQQYLQAMNAAANFAFCNRTIIAARVRTAFETVFNRPAQDLGLHTVYDVCHNIAKFEEHTVDGEARGLLVHRKGATRAF
;
A
#
# COMPACT_ATOMS: atom_id res chain seq x y z
N ILE A 1 9.16 3.34 12.62
CA ILE A 1 8.71 1.91 12.59
C ILE A 1 8.63 1.48 11.13
N HIS A 2 9.44 0.51 10.71
CA HIS A 2 9.44 0.02 9.32
C HIS A 2 8.85 -1.39 9.24
N SER A 3 7.56 -1.48 8.88
CA SER A 3 6.85 -2.75 8.73
C SER A 3 5.65 -2.57 7.81
N GLY A 4 5.29 -3.64 7.11
CA GLY A 4 4.19 -3.67 6.14
C GLY A 4 3.02 -4.53 6.59
N SER A 5 2.32 -5.09 5.61
CA SER A 5 1.13 -5.92 5.74
C SER A 5 1.41 -7.37 6.19
N ARG A 6 2.65 -7.69 6.56
CA ARG A 6 3.10 -9.06 6.85
C ARG A 6 2.74 -10.01 5.70
N GLY A 7 2.39 -11.26 6.00
CA GLY A 7 2.01 -12.26 4.98
C GLY A 7 0.74 -11.92 4.20
N LEU A 8 -0.17 -11.12 4.76
CA LEU A 8 -1.46 -10.83 4.14
C LEU A 8 -1.30 -10.12 2.79
N GLY A 9 -0.54 -9.04 2.73
CA GLY A 9 -0.36 -8.32 1.46
C GLY A 9 0.49 -9.08 0.44
N HIS A 10 1.41 -9.92 0.89
CA HIS A 10 2.14 -10.84 0.01
C HIS A 10 1.17 -11.81 -0.66
N GLN A 11 0.29 -12.44 0.14
CA GLN A 11 -0.68 -13.39 -0.39
C GLN A 11 -1.70 -12.73 -1.32
N VAL A 12 -2.21 -11.54 -0.98
CA VAL A 12 -3.07 -10.75 -1.87
C VAL A 12 -2.39 -10.51 -3.22
N CYS A 13 -1.09 -10.14 -3.24
CA CYS A 13 -0.37 -9.96 -4.50
C CYS A 13 -0.32 -11.27 -5.32
N THR A 14 0.07 -12.38 -4.69
CA THR A 14 0.14 -13.70 -5.33
C THR A 14 -1.21 -14.14 -5.90
N ASP A 15 -2.29 -14.00 -5.13
CA ASP A 15 -3.63 -14.43 -5.53
C ASP A 15 -4.13 -13.64 -6.75
N TYR A 16 -3.85 -12.34 -6.82
CA TYR A 16 -4.30 -11.50 -7.91
C TYR A 16 -3.40 -11.58 -9.14
N LEU A 17 -2.10 -11.86 -9.02
CA LEU A 17 -1.24 -12.11 -10.18
C LEU A 17 -1.82 -13.20 -11.09
N LEU A 18 -2.24 -14.33 -10.51
CA LEU A 18 -2.84 -15.43 -11.27
C LEU A 18 -4.14 -15.02 -11.99
N LYS A 19 -4.98 -14.20 -11.33
CA LYS A 19 -6.23 -13.68 -11.91
C LYS A 19 -5.97 -12.70 -13.04
N LEU A 20 -4.99 -11.82 -12.87
CA LEU A 20 -4.60 -10.83 -13.87
C LEU A 20 -4.02 -11.52 -15.11
N GLU A 21 -3.14 -12.50 -14.94
CA GLU A 21 -2.58 -13.29 -16.05
C GLU A 21 -3.67 -13.99 -16.88
N ALA A 22 -4.66 -14.60 -16.22
CA ALA A 22 -5.81 -15.18 -16.92
C ALA A 22 -6.63 -14.12 -17.66
N GLY A 23 -6.95 -13.02 -16.99
CA GLY A 23 -7.75 -11.93 -17.56
C GLY A 23 -7.06 -11.18 -18.72
N MET A 24 -5.73 -11.18 -18.78
CA MET A 24 -4.97 -10.63 -19.90
C MET A 24 -5.13 -11.45 -21.17
N LYS A 25 -5.10 -12.79 -21.05
CA LYS A 25 -5.23 -13.70 -22.19
C LYS A 25 -6.57 -13.51 -22.88
N ASP A 26 -7.64 -13.38 -22.11
CA ASP A 26 -9.00 -13.15 -22.64
C ASP A 26 -9.15 -11.80 -23.35
N ARG A 27 -8.28 -10.83 -23.02
CA ARG A 27 -8.31 -9.45 -23.56
C ARG A 27 -7.24 -9.20 -24.61
N GLY A 28 -6.46 -10.21 -25.01
CA GLY A 28 -5.39 -10.06 -25.99
C GLY A 28 -4.25 -9.13 -25.54
N ILE A 29 -4.03 -8.97 -24.23
CA ILE A 29 -2.94 -8.15 -23.70
C ILE A 29 -1.64 -8.96 -23.77
N HIS A 30 -0.70 -8.51 -24.60
CA HIS A 30 0.62 -9.12 -24.74
C HIS A 30 1.66 -8.28 -24.01
N LEU A 31 2.46 -8.92 -23.15
CA LEU A 31 3.53 -8.27 -22.40
C LEU A 31 4.89 -8.85 -22.78
N ASN A 32 5.91 -7.99 -22.72
CA ASN A 32 7.30 -8.39 -22.91
C ASN A 32 7.83 -9.25 -21.75
N ASP A 33 7.19 -9.16 -20.58
CA ASP A 33 7.52 -9.94 -19.38
C ASP A 33 6.24 -10.32 -18.64
N LYS A 34 6.14 -11.58 -18.21
CA LYS A 34 5.00 -12.09 -17.41
C LYS A 34 4.89 -11.40 -16.05
N GLN A 35 6.01 -10.93 -15.50
CA GLN A 35 6.06 -10.21 -14.22
C GLN A 35 5.41 -8.82 -14.28
N LEU A 36 5.02 -8.35 -15.48
CA LEU A 36 4.28 -7.10 -15.70
C LEU A 36 2.76 -7.31 -15.75
N ALA A 37 2.26 -8.48 -15.33
CA ALA A 37 0.83 -8.82 -15.37
C ALA A 37 -0.06 -7.67 -14.86
N CYS A 38 -1.05 -7.30 -15.66
CA CYS A 38 -1.87 -6.12 -15.44
C CYS A 38 -3.31 -6.31 -15.91
N ALA A 39 -4.20 -5.40 -15.53
CA ALA A 39 -5.55 -5.33 -16.07
C ALA A 39 -5.99 -3.87 -16.22
N PRO A 40 -6.95 -3.58 -17.10
CA PRO A 40 -7.62 -2.29 -17.10
C PRO A 40 -8.16 -1.96 -15.70
N ILE A 41 -7.96 -0.73 -15.24
CA ILE A 41 -8.35 -0.30 -13.88
C ILE A 41 -9.82 -0.59 -13.60
N GLN A 42 -10.69 -0.41 -14.60
CA GLN A 42 -12.14 -0.60 -14.47
C GLN A 42 -12.61 -2.04 -14.74
N SER A 43 -11.70 -2.98 -15.01
CA SER A 43 -12.09 -4.38 -15.15
C SER A 43 -12.50 -4.97 -13.79
N PRO A 44 -13.33 -6.04 -13.76
CA PRO A 44 -13.70 -6.71 -12.52
C PRO A 44 -12.48 -7.12 -11.67
N GLU A 45 -11.43 -7.67 -12.31
CA GLU A 45 -10.21 -8.12 -11.65
C GLU A 45 -9.36 -6.94 -11.14
N GLY A 46 -9.30 -5.84 -11.92
CA GLY A 46 -8.61 -4.61 -11.51
C GLY A 46 -9.26 -3.96 -10.28
N GLN A 47 -10.58 -3.84 -10.27
CA GLN A 47 -11.32 -3.31 -9.11
C GLN A 47 -11.20 -4.21 -7.88
N GLN A 48 -11.32 -5.53 -8.06
CA GLN A 48 -11.14 -6.50 -6.97
C GLN A 48 -9.72 -6.41 -6.38
N TYR A 49 -8.69 -6.32 -7.23
CA TYR A 49 -7.31 -6.18 -6.76
C TYR A 49 -7.12 -4.88 -5.99
N LEU A 50 -7.63 -3.75 -6.48
CA LEU A 50 -7.54 -2.46 -5.79
C LEU A 50 -8.21 -2.50 -4.41
N GLN A 51 -9.37 -3.14 -4.28
CA GLN A 51 -10.05 -3.32 -3.00
C GLN A 51 -9.22 -4.20 -2.04
N ALA A 52 -8.67 -5.32 -2.53
CA ALA A 52 -7.83 -6.20 -1.73
C ALA A 52 -6.50 -5.55 -1.31
N MET A 53 -5.88 -4.78 -2.20
CA MET A 53 -4.70 -3.97 -1.91
C MET A 53 -5.00 -2.92 -0.84
N ASN A 54 -6.15 -2.24 -0.92
CA ASN A 54 -6.58 -1.28 0.10
C ASN A 54 -6.79 -1.96 1.47
N ALA A 55 -7.39 -3.16 1.50
CA ALA A 55 -7.50 -3.95 2.72
C ALA A 55 -6.12 -4.31 3.30
N ALA A 56 -5.16 -4.72 2.45
CA ALA A 56 -3.79 -5.00 2.87
C ALA A 56 -3.05 -3.74 3.39
N ALA A 57 -3.28 -2.58 2.78
CA ALA A 57 -2.75 -1.32 3.23
C ALA A 57 -3.33 -0.92 4.61
N ASN A 58 -4.64 -1.09 4.81
CA ASN A 58 -5.29 -0.84 6.10
C ASN A 58 -4.74 -1.76 7.20
N PHE A 59 -4.51 -3.04 6.87
CA PHE A 59 -3.85 -3.98 7.78
C PHE A 59 -2.43 -3.51 8.14
N ALA A 60 -1.65 -3.01 7.16
CA ALA A 60 -0.31 -2.47 7.41
C ALA A 60 -0.33 -1.23 8.32
N PHE A 61 -1.27 -0.31 8.13
CA PHE A 61 -1.47 0.84 9.03
C PHE A 61 -1.82 0.40 10.44
N CYS A 62 -2.79 -0.53 10.59
CA CYS A 62 -3.16 -1.08 11.90
C CYS A 62 -1.97 -1.73 12.60
N ASN A 63 -1.19 -2.54 11.87
CA ASN A 63 0.03 -3.16 12.37
C ASN A 63 1.03 -2.11 12.91
N ARG A 64 1.32 -1.05 12.15
CA ARG A 64 2.23 0.02 12.60
C ARG A 64 1.69 0.80 13.79
N THR A 65 0.38 1.04 13.84
CA THR A 65 -0.28 1.68 15.00
C THR A 65 -0.14 0.83 16.26
N ILE A 66 -0.34 -0.49 16.17
CA ILE A 66 -0.17 -1.41 17.30
C ILE A 66 1.30 -1.42 17.75
N ILE A 67 2.26 -1.50 16.81
CA ILE A 67 3.68 -1.44 17.14
C ILE A 67 4.01 -0.11 17.83
N ALA A 68 3.49 1.02 17.34
CA ALA A 68 3.71 2.33 17.96
C ALA A 68 3.16 2.40 19.39
N ALA A 69 1.99 1.80 19.65
CA ALA A 69 1.45 1.70 21.01
C ALA A 69 2.37 0.87 21.92
N ARG A 70 2.91 -0.26 21.44
CA ARG A 70 3.86 -1.09 22.21
C ARG A 70 5.19 -0.38 22.46
N VAL A 71 5.68 0.41 21.51
CA VAL A 71 6.86 1.27 21.70
C VAL A 71 6.60 2.27 22.83
N ARG A 72 5.44 2.93 22.86
CA ARG A 72 5.08 3.84 23.96
C ARG A 72 5.10 3.14 25.31
N THR A 73 4.46 1.97 25.42
CA THR A 73 4.49 1.17 26.66
C THR A 73 5.91 0.80 27.09
N ALA A 74 6.79 0.42 26.16
CA ALA A 74 8.17 0.09 26.49
C ALA A 74 8.93 1.30 27.07
N PHE A 75 8.72 2.50 26.52
CA PHE A 75 9.30 3.74 27.05
C PHE A 75 8.72 4.09 28.43
N GLU A 76 7.41 3.96 28.61
CA GLU A 76 6.76 4.19 29.90
C GLU A 76 7.36 3.31 31.00
N THR A 77 7.59 2.03 30.71
CA THR A 77 8.21 1.08 31.65
C THR A 77 9.64 1.47 32.02
N VAL A 78 10.47 1.87 31.05
CA VAL A 78 11.89 2.16 31.29
C VAL A 78 12.07 3.50 32.00
N PHE A 79 11.31 4.52 31.62
CA PHE A 79 11.48 5.88 32.12
C PHE A 79 10.55 6.21 33.30
N ASN A 80 9.63 5.30 33.64
CA ASN A 80 8.61 5.49 34.68
C ASN A 80 7.85 6.81 34.54
N ARG A 81 7.51 7.17 33.30
CA ARG A 81 6.81 8.40 32.92
C ARG A 81 5.83 8.11 31.79
N PRO A 82 4.64 8.74 31.77
CA PRO A 82 3.70 8.59 30.66
C PRO A 82 4.33 8.94 29.31
N ALA A 83 3.99 8.21 28.24
CA ALA A 83 4.53 8.46 26.90
C ALA A 83 4.22 9.87 26.38
N GLN A 84 3.12 10.46 26.86
CA GLN A 84 2.73 11.83 26.55
C GLN A 84 3.69 12.86 27.17
N ASP A 85 4.14 12.64 28.40
CA ASP A 85 5.13 13.51 29.07
C ASP A 85 6.53 13.38 28.45
N LEU A 86 6.78 12.26 27.79
CA LEU A 86 7.97 12.01 26.98
C LEU A 86 7.84 12.57 25.54
N GLY A 87 6.70 13.14 25.18
CA GLY A 87 6.46 13.73 23.85
C GLY A 87 6.41 12.71 22.70
N LEU A 88 6.05 11.45 22.96
CA LEU A 88 6.07 10.37 21.97
C LEU A 88 4.87 10.39 21.00
N HIS A 89 4.84 11.41 20.15
CA HIS A 89 3.84 11.59 19.10
C HIS A 89 4.30 11.01 17.76
N THR A 90 3.34 10.52 16.96
CA THR A 90 3.63 10.11 15.57
C THR A 90 3.82 11.36 14.73
N VAL A 91 5.03 11.57 14.19
CA VAL A 91 5.31 12.70 13.28
C VAL A 91 4.61 12.49 11.94
N TYR A 92 4.83 11.33 11.32
CA TYR A 92 4.17 10.94 10.08
C TYR A 92 4.21 9.43 9.87
N ASP A 93 3.28 8.91 9.09
CA ASP A 93 3.27 7.52 8.62
C ASP A 93 3.08 7.53 7.10
N VAL A 94 4.04 6.96 6.37
CA VAL A 94 4.07 6.96 4.90
C VAL A 94 4.26 5.56 4.34
N CYS A 95 3.50 5.25 3.28
CA CYS A 95 3.65 4.03 2.51
C CYS A 95 4.66 4.20 1.37
N HIS A 96 5.28 3.10 0.96
CA HIS A 96 6.23 3.05 -0.16
C HIS A 96 5.98 1.92 -1.16
N ASN A 97 5.01 1.04 -0.86
CA ASN A 97 4.48 0.01 -1.75
C ASN A 97 2.95 0.16 -1.77
N ILE A 98 2.42 0.91 -2.73
CA ILE A 98 1.00 1.28 -2.78
C ILE A 98 0.64 1.75 -4.20
N ALA A 99 -0.61 1.58 -4.62
CA ALA A 99 -1.20 2.35 -5.71
C ALA A 99 -2.28 3.29 -5.17
N LYS A 100 -2.33 4.53 -5.65
CA LYS A 100 -3.30 5.55 -5.19
C LYS A 100 -3.85 6.34 -6.37
N PHE A 101 -5.16 6.61 -6.33
CA PHE A 101 -5.77 7.60 -7.22
C PHE A 101 -5.35 9.00 -6.77
N GLU A 102 -4.77 9.77 -7.69
CA GLU A 102 -4.23 11.10 -7.45
C GLU A 102 -4.51 11.99 -8.67
N GLU A 103 -4.69 13.28 -8.45
CA GLU A 103 -4.73 14.28 -9.52
C GLU A 103 -3.33 14.83 -9.76
N HIS A 104 -2.91 14.85 -11.02
CA HIS A 104 -1.62 15.38 -11.45
C HIS A 104 -1.78 16.21 -12.71
N THR A 105 -0.87 17.17 -12.93
CA THR A 105 -0.79 17.89 -14.21
C THR A 105 0.13 17.11 -15.16
N VAL A 106 -0.38 16.69 -16.32
CA VAL A 106 0.37 16.00 -17.37
C VAL A 106 0.18 16.80 -18.66
N ASP A 107 1.29 17.22 -19.27
CA ASP A 107 1.30 18.06 -20.49
C ASP A 107 0.45 19.33 -20.36
N GLY A 108 0.42 19.94 -19.17
CA GLY A 108 -0.34 21.15 -18.87
C GLY A 108 -1.81 20.93 -18.50
N GLU A 109 -2.30 19.69 -18.50
CA GLU A 109 -3.70 19.35 -18.20
C GLU A 109 -3.83 18.55 -16.90
N ALA A 110 -4.87 18.84 -16.11
CA ALA A 110 -5.20 18.05 -14.93
C ALA A 110 -5.73 16.66 -15.34
N ARG A 111 -5.15 15.60 -14.77
CA ARG A 111 -5.51 14.20 -15.03
C ARG A 111 -5.62 13.40 -13.74
N GLY A 112 -6.66 12.58 -13.64
CA GLY A 112 -6.79 11.56 -12.60
C GLY A 112 -5.98 10.32 -12.97
N LEU A 113 -5.01 9.96 -12.14
CA LEU A 113 -4.09 8.85 -12.38
C LEU A 113 -4.13 7.84 -11.23
N LEU A 114 -3.96 6.56 -11.56
CA LEU A 114 -3.62 5.54 -10.56
C LEU A 114 -2.09 5.42 -10.47
N VAL A 115 -1.50 6.14 -9.53
CA VAL A 115 -0.05 6.21 -9.34
C VAL A 115 0.44 4.98 -8.58
N HIS A 116 1.25 4.16 -9.24
CA HIS A 116 1.89 2.98 -8.66
C HIS A 116 3.24 3.35 -8.06
N ARG A 117 3.45 3.04 -6.78
CA ARG A 117 4.72 3.22 -6.09
C ARG A 117 5.19 1.88 -5.55
N LYS A 118 6.40 1.48 -5.93
CA LYS A 118 7.10 0.30 -5.41
C LYS A 118 8.50 0.74 -4.99
N GLY A 119 8.76 0.76 -3.69
CA GLY A 119 9.98 1.34 -3.13
C GLY A 119 10.07 2.87 -3.22
N ALA A 120 8.95 3.57 -3.43
CA ALA A 120 8.91 5.03 -3.59
C ALA A 120 7.84 5.66 -2.70
N THR A 121 8.13 6.82 -2.11
CA THR A 121 7.20 7.53 -1.22
C THR A 121 6.42 8.61 -1.96
N ARG A 122 5.28 9.00 -1.39
CA ARG A 122 4.55 10.20 -1.81
C ARG A 122 5.23 11.43 -1.20
N ALA A 123 5.40 12.48 -1.99
CA ALA A 123 5.97 13.76 -1.60
C ALA A 123 5.12 14.87 -2.23
N PHE A 124 4.05 15.25 -1.54
CA PHE A 124 3.17 16.34 -1.95
C PHE A 124 3.76 17.69 -1.60
#